data_AF-A0AAW1P9I8-F1
#
_entry.id   AF-A0AAW1P9I8-F1
#
_cell.length_a   1.000
_cell.length_b   1.000
_cell.length_c   1.000
_cell.angle_alpha   90.00
_cell.angle_beta   90.00
_cell.angle_gamma   90.00
#
_symmetry.space_group_name_H-M   'P 1'
#
loop_
_entity.id
_entity.type
_entity.pdbx_description
1 polymer ?
#
loop_
_entity_poly.entity_id
_entity_poly.type
_entity_poly.pdbx_seq_one_letter_code
_entity_poly.pdbx_strand_id
1 'polypeptide(L)'
;MQQATSVYLLHQLTQLTSITNSGPAAYIPDLLPLKGLPCLRKLHLGEVDLGKAPCLHQLTQLKDLAILGDLQDLHIEHLAALSALRTLDLSNSRLPHFSGAHLLTLGSVRLLMLLKAYLKDGSIGPDWKALPAAEMLTRGIFNFFDNPFCEND
;
A
#
# COMPACT_ATOMS: atom_id res chain seq x y z
N MET A 1 -25.86 12.09 -9.41
CA MET A 1 -24.86 12.71 -10.30
C MET A 1 -23.51 12.67 -9.60
N GLN A 2 -22.82 11.53 -9.62
CA GLN A 2 -21.48 11.43 -9.06
C GLN A 2 -20.50 12.03 -10.07
N GLN A 3 -19.74 13.03 -9.61
CA GLN A 3 -18.67 13.64 -10.37
C GLN A 3 -17.60 12.58 -10.64
N ALA A 4 -17.71 11.89 -11.78
CA ALA A 4 -16.56 11.41 -12.50
C ALA A 4 -15.84 12.65 -13.04
N THR A 5 -15.18 13.40 -12.15
CA THR A 5 -14.13 14.34 -12.56
C THR A 5 -13.11 13.47 -13.26
N SER A 6 -13.19 13.46 -14.60
CA SER A 6 -12.54 12.49 -15.46
C SER A 6 -11.09 12.35 -15.03
N VAL A 7 -10.73 11.16 -14.52
CA VAL A 7 -9.39 10.82 -14.01
C VAL A 7 -8.31 11.21 -15.04
N TYR A 8 -8.69 11.20 -16.33
CA TYR A 8 -7.92 11.67 -17.47
C TYR A 8 -7.41 13.11 -17.39
N LEU A 9 -8.04 14.05 -16.67
CA LEU A 9 -7.54 15.42 -16.52
C LEU A 9 -6.55 15.59 -15.37
N LEU A 10 -6.32 14.56 -14.54
CA LEU A 10 -5.38 14.64 -13.41
C LEU A 10 -3.96 14.98 -13.87
N HIS A 11 -3.54 14.52 -15.05
CA HIS A 11 -2.20 14.84 -15.58
C HIS A 11 -1.93 16.34 -15.78
N GLN A 12 -2.98 17.17 -15.89
CA GLN A 12 -2.85 18.62 -16.04
C GLN A 12 -2.67 19.34 -14.70
N LEU A 13 -2.97 18.67 -13.59
CA LEU A 13 -2.90 19.22 -12.24
C LEU A 13 -1.52 18.95 -11.61
N THR A 14 -0.46 19.35 -12.31
CA THR A 14 0.94 19.04 -11.96
C THR A 14 1.40 19.56 -10.60
N GLN A 15 0.65 20.49 -10.01
CA GLN A 15 0.89 21.04 -8.67
C GLN A 15 0.16 20.27 -7.55
N LEU A 16 -0.58 19.20 -7.86
CA LEU A 16 -1.22 18.38 -6.84
C LEU A 16 -0.18 17.71 -5.95
N THR A 17 -0.36 17.89 -4.65
CA THR A 17 0.50 17.30 -3.62
C THR A 17 -0.20 16.18 -2.86
N SER A 18 -1.53 16.09 -2.92
CA SER A 18 -2.32 15.09 -2.22
C SER A 18 -3.51 14.65 -3.08
N ILE A 19 -3.70 13.33 -3.18
CA ILE A 19 -4.89 12.72 -3.76
C ILE A 19 -5.46 11.74 -2.74
N THR A 20 -6.75 11.86 -2.46
CA THR A 20 -7.46 10.98 -1.53
C THR A 20 -8.74 10.50 -2.20
N ASN A 21 -8.86 9.19 -2.40
CA ASN A 21 -10.06 8.53 -2.86
C ASN A 21 -10.24 7.22 -2.08
N SER A 22 -10.71 7.31 -0.84
CA SER A 22 -10.74 6.19 0.13
C SER A 22 -12.15 5.91 0.70
N GLY A 23 -13.20 6.12 -0.09
CA GLY A 23 -14.59 5.84 0.29
C GLY A 23 -15.02 4.38 0.02
N PRO A 24 -16.15 3.92 0.59
CA PRO A 24 -16.67 2.56 0.40
C PRO A 24 -17.11 2.23 -1.04
N ALA A 25 -17.16 3.23 -1.93
CA ALA A 25 -17.41 3.08 -3.37
C ALA A 25 -16.27 3.69 -4.22
N ALA A 26 -15.10 3.93 -3.60
CA ALA A 26 -13.93 4.45 -4.28
C ALA A 26 -13.19 3.33 -4.98
N TYR A 27 -13.67 2.99 -6.19
CA TYR A 27 -12.99 2.08 -7.09
C TYR A 27 -12.22 2.88 -8.13
N ILE A 28 -10.91 2.62 -8.27
CA ILE A 28 -10.09 3.21 -9.33
C ILE A 28 -9.64 2.11 -10.30
N PRO A 29 -10.17 2.09 -11.54
CA PRO A 29 -9.84 1.05 -12.51
C PRO A 29 -8.46 1.21 -13.16
N ASP A 30 -7.83 2.37 -13.00
CA ASP A 30 -6.55 2.70 -13.63
C ASP A 30 -5.82 3.83 -12.89
N LEU A 31 -4.52 3.65 -12.64
CA LEU A 31 -3.65 4.67 -12.04
C LEU A 31 -2.82 5.45 -13.08
N LEU A 32 -2.86 5.10 -14.37
CA LEU A 32 -2.11 5.80 -15.44
C LEU A 32 -2.19 7.33 -15.38
N PRO A 33 -3.34 7.96 -15.04
CA PRO A 33 -3.39 9.41 -14.94
C PRO A 33 -2.51 10.03 -13.85
N LEU A 34 -2.04 9.24 -12.87
CA LEU A 34 -1.13 9.69 -11.82
C LEU A 34 0.31 9.85 -12.30
N LYS A 35 0.69 9.20 -13.42
CA LYS A 35 2.05 9.22 -13.99
C LYS A 35 2.61 10.64 -14.20
N GLY A 36 1.74 11.62 -14.44
CA GLY A 36 2.09 13.01 -14.71
C GLY A 36 2.11 13.94 -13.50
N LEU A 37 2.11 13.42 -12.27
CA LEU A 37 2.00 14.22 -11.03
C LEU A 37 3.33 14.28 -10.26
N PRO A 38 4.32 15.09 -10.71
CA PRO A 38 5.67 15.10 -10.15
C PRO A 38 5.72 15.63 -8.71
N CYS A 39 4.72 16.41 -8.30
CA CYS A 39 4.65 17.02 -6.97
C CYS A 39 3.87 16.19 -5.95
N LEU A 40 3.35 15.01 -6.34
CA LEU A 40 2.49 14.23 -5.46
C LEU A 40 3.28 13.68 -4.27
N ARG A 41 2.82 14.01 -3.06
CA ARG A 41 3.43 13.61 -1.79
C ARG A 41 2.55 12.64 -1.00
N LYS A 42 1.23 12.71 -1.17
CA LYS A 42 0.26 11.87 -0.48
C LYS A 42 -0.70 11.23 -1.47
N LEU A 43 -0.89 9.92 -1.36
CA LEU A 43 -1.77 9.16 -2.22
C LEU A 43 -2.53 8.13 -1.40
N HIS A 44 -3.82 8.36 -1.20
CA HIS A 44 -4.69 7.44 -0.49
C HIS A 44 -5.73 6.88 -1.46
N LEU A 45 -5.71 5.57 -1.62
CA LEU A 45 -6.53 4.82 -2.56
C LEU A 45 -7.37 3.81 -1.79
N GLY A 46 -8.65 3.73 -2.15
CA GLY A 46 -9.53 2.63 -1.80
C GLY A 46 -9.21 1.41 -2.66
N GLU A 47 -10.25 0.76 -3.16
CA GLU A 47 -10.11 -0.43 -3.99
C GLU A 47 -9.54 -0.07 -5.37
N VAL A 48 -8.45 -0.73 -5.76
CA VAL A 48 -7.74 -0.48 -7.03
C VAL A 48 -7.46 -1.81 -7.73
N ASP A 49 -7.77 -1.87 -9.02
CA ASP A 49 -7.27 -2.93 -9.90
C ASP A 49 -5.80 -2.65 -10.23
N LEU A 50 -4.90 -3.24 -9.45
CA LEU A 50 -3.46 -3.06 -9.62
C LEU A 50 -2.88 -3.84 -10.81
N GLY A 51 -3.62 -4.80 -11.37
CA GLY A 51 -3.22 -5.55 -12.56
C GLY A 51 -3.00 -4.67 -13.80
N LYS A 52 -3.53 -3.44 -13.78
CA LYS A 52 -3.35 -2.42 -14.83
C LYS A 52 -2.58 -1.18 -14.39
N ALA A 53 -2.01 -1.18 -13.18
CA ALA A 53 -1.51 0.03 -12.54
C ALA A 53 0.01 0.06 -12.31
N PRO A 54 0.86 -0.13 -13.34
CA PRO A 54 2.30 -0.22 -13.13
C PRO A 54 2.95 1.10 -12.76
N CYS A 55 2.27 2.26 -12.78
CA CYS A 55 2.92 3.57 -12.70
C CYS A 55 3.27 4.07 -11.29
N LEU A 56 2.95 3.35 -10.21
CA LEU A 56 3.26 3.79 -8.84
C LEU A 56 4.75 4.10 -8.64
N HIS A 57 5.65 3.28 -9.20
CA HIS A 57 7.10 3.46 -9.08
C HIS A 57 7.61 4.82 -9.61
N GLN A 58 6.83 5.53 -10.41
CA GLN A 58 7.20 6.83 -11.00
C GLN A 58 6.93 8.00 -10.04
N LEU A 59 6.14 7.78 -8.98
CA LEU A 59 5.78 8.79 -7.98
C LEU A 59 6.91 8.99 -6.95
N THR A 60 8.11 9.29 -7.42
CA THR A 60 9.34 9.32 -6.60
C THR A 60 9.35 10.36 -5.47
N GLN A 61 8.42 11.33 -5.49
CA GLN A 61 8.24 12.33 -4.43
C GLN A 61 7.21 11.93 -3.36
N LEU A 62 6.58 10.76 -3.50
CA LEU A 62 5.56 10.27 -2.60
C LEU A 62 6.16 9.95 -1.23
N LYS A 63 5.54 10.47 -0.18
CA LYS A 63 5.95 10.31 1.22
C LYS A 63 4.96 9.48 2.02
N ASP A 64 3.67 9.61 1.70
CA ASP A 64 2.58 8.88 2.35
C ASP A 64 1.75 8.14 1.30
N LEU A 65 1.62 6.82 1.45
CA LEU A 65 0.82 5.96 0.59
C LEU A 65 -0.13 5.12 1.45
N ALA A 66 -1.41 5.15 1.11
CA ALA A 66 -2.40 4.22 1.65
C ALA A 66 -3.11 3.51 0.49
N ILE A 67 -3.19 2.19 0.53
CA ILE A 67 -3.94 1.38 -0.44
C ILE A 67 -4.75 0.33 0.32
N LEU A 68 -6.06 0.36 0.15
CA LEU A 68 -7.01 -0.50 0.88
C LEU A 68 -7.67 -1.50 -0.09
N GLY A 69 -8.17 -2.62 0.43
CA GLY A 69 -8.97 -3.59 -0.37
C GLY A 69 -8.20 -4.81 -0.86
N ASP A 70 -8.64 -5.43 -1.95
CA ASP A 70 -8.00 -6.65 -2.46
C ASP A 70 -6.78 -6.31 -3.32
N LEU A 71 -5.59 -6.71 -2.86
CA LEU A 71 -4.30 -6.34 -3.43
C LEU A 71 -3.56 -7.59 -3.96
N GLN A 72 -4.28 -8.52 -4.60
CA GLN A 72 -3.68 -9.73 -5.17
C GLN A 72 -2.62 -9.39 -6.23
N ASP A 73 -2.88 -8.39 -7.06
CA ASP A 73 -1.97 -7.97 -8.13
C ASP A 73 -0.91 -6.95 -7.65
N LEU A 74 -0.82 -6.69 -6.35
CA LEU A 74 0.20 -5.80 -5.82
C LEU A 74 1.58 -6.49 -5.81
N HIS A 75 2.43 -6.04 -6.71
CA HIS A 75 3.86 -6.35 -6.68
C HIS A 75 4.61 -5.31 -5.83
N ILE A 76 5.02 -5.68 -4.62
CA ILE A 76 5.67 -4.79 -3.63
C ILE A 76 6.98 -4.17 -4.16
N GLU A 77 7.64 -4.79 -5.13
CA GLU A 77 8.82 -4.23 -5.78
C GLU A 77 8.58 -2.83 -6.39
N HIS A 78 7.35 -2.54 -6.85
CA HIS A 78 7.00 -1.19 -7.32
C HIS A 78 7.00 -0.15 -6.19
N LEU A 79 6.72 -0.57 -4.96
CA LEU A 79 6.75 0.31 -3.78
C LEU A 79 8.19 0.51 -3.29
N ALA A 80 9.08 -0.47 -3.47
CA ALA A 80 10.49 -0.34 -3.13
C ALA A 80 11.20 0.76 -3.94
N ALA A 81 10.73 1.04 -5.17
CA ALA A 81 11.22 2.15 -5.99
C ALA A 81 10.87 3.54 -5.43
N LEU A 82 9.92 3.64 -4.49
CA LEU A 82 9.50 4.89 -3.85
C LEU A 82 10.49 5.30 -2.76
N SER A 83 11.65 5.80 -3.16
CA SER A 83 12.77 6.16 -2.26
C SER A 83 12.42 7.27 -1.24
N ALA A 84 11.44 8.12 -1.55
CA ALA A 84 10.94 9.15 -0.65
C ALA A 84 9.83 8.67 0.31
N LEU A 85 9.29 7.46 0.13
CA LEU A 85 8.17 6.95 0.91
C LEU A 85 8.59 6.81 2.38
N ARG A 86 7.73 7.23 3.30
CA ARG A 86 7.96 7.17 4.75
C ARG A 86 6.81 6.48 5.46
N THR A 87 5.57 6.69 5.01
CA THR A 87 4.39 6.05 5.56
C THR A 87 3.76 5.14 4.51
N LEU A 88 3.58 3.88 4.85
CA LEU A 88 2.84 2.92 4.05
C LEU A 88 1.72 2.30 4.89
N ASP A 89 0.48 2.51 4.45
CA ASP A 89 -0.70 1.92 5.06
C ASP A 89 -1.37 0.94 4.09
N LEU A 90 -1.37 -0.34 4.48
CA LEU A 90 -2.07 -1.43 3.79
C LEU A 90 -3.09 -2.09 4.73
N SER A 91 -3.63 -1.31 5.67
CA SER A 91 -4.67 -1.77 6.59
C SER A 91 -5.95 -2.14 5.84
N ASN A 92 -6.72 -3.09 6.37
CA ASN A 92 -7.94 -3.60 5.73
C ASN A 92 -7.72 -4.10 4.29
N SER A 93 -6.54 -4.64 4.01
CA SER A 93 -6.20 -5.15 2.68
C SER A 93 -5.96 -6.65 2.67
N ARG A 94 -6.22 -7.30 1.54
CA ARG A 94 -5.87 -8.70 1.30
C ARG A 94 -4.60 -8.77 0.46
N LEU A 95 -3.56 -9.38 1.00
CA LEU A 95 -2.21 -9.40 0.45
C LEU A 95 -1.68 -10.84 0.40
N PRO A 96 -2.19 -11.69 -0.50
CA PRO A 96 -1.84 -13.12 -0.52
C PRO A 96 -0.36 -13.40 -0.85
N HIS A 97 0.31 -12.44 -1.48
CA HIS A 97 1.72 -12.56 -1.90
C HIS A 97 2.68 -11.78 -1.00
N PHE A 98 2.21 -11.02 0.00
CA PHE A 98 3.10 -10.25 0.87
C PHE A 98 3.82 -11.17 1.86
N SER A 99 5.15 -11.04 1.95
CA SER A 99 6.01 -11.82 2.84
C SER A 99 7.04 -10.94 3.56
N GLY A 100 7.70 -11.53 4.55
CA GLY A 100 8.78 -10.89 5.32
C GLY A 100 9.94 -10.41 4.44
N ALA A 101 10.23 -11.06 3.31
CA ALA A 101 11.27 -10.61 2.39
C ALA A 101 10.99 -9.20 1.81
N HIS A 102 9.71 -8.85 1.61
CA HIS A 102 9.34 -7.50 1.15
C HIS A 102 9.62 -6.42 2.18
N LEU A 103 9.65 -6.76 3.46
CA LEU A 103 10.00 -5.82 4.53
C LEU A 103 11.44 -5.31 4.37
N LEU A 104 12.32 -6.15 3.84
CA LEU A 104 13.73 -5.81 3.61
C LEU A 104 13.92 -4.93 2.36
N THR A 105 12.99 -4.96 1.40
CA THR A 105 13.07 -4.16 0.17
C THR A 105 12.46 -2.76 0.35
N LEU A 106 11.55 -2.58 1.31
CA LEU A 106 10.91 -1.31 1.66
C LEU A 106 11.81 -0.40 2.52
N GLY A 107 13.09 -0.26 2.17
CA GLY A 107 14.09 0.43 2.99
C GLY A 107 13.86 1.93 3.22
N SER A 108 12.98 2.57 2.45
CA SER A 108 12.59 3.97 2.65
C SER A 108 11.50 4.15 3.72
N VAL A 109 10.64 3.13 3.89
CA VAL A 109 9.46 3.17 4.75
C VAL A 109 9.89 3.22 6.21
N ARG A 110 9.28 4.15 6.96
CA ARG A 110 9.50 4.32 8.39
C ARG A 110 8.32 3.89 9.24
N LEU A 111 7.11 4.02 8.71
CA LEU A 111 5.88 3.60 9.36
C LEU A 111 5.13 2.66 8.42
N LEU A 112 4.95 1.42 8.85
CA LEU A 112 4.16 0.41 8.14
C LEU A 112 2.93 0.05 8.98
N MET A 113 1.75 0.21 8.38
CA MET A 113 0.47 -0.14 8.99
C MET A 113 -0.18 -1.30 8.21
N LEU A 114 -0.51 -2.37 8.94
CA LEU A 114 -1.14 -3.59 8.42
C LEU A 114 -2.39 -3.95 9.26
N LEU A 115 -3.07 -2.97 9.85
CA LEU A 115 -4.20 -3.20 10.74
C LEU A 115 -5.31 -3.92 9.98
N LYS A 116 -5.72 -5.12 10.43
CA LYS A 116 -6.72 -5.96 9.75
C LYS A 116 -6.34 -6.33 8.31
N ALA A 117 -5.04 -6.36 8.01
CA ALA A 117 -4.58 -6.92 6.75
C ALA A 117 -4.68 -8.46 6.80
N TYR A 118 -5.14 -9.06 5.71
CA TYR A 118 -5.14 -10.51 5.54
C TYR A 118 -3.89 -10.93 4.75
N LEU A 119 -2.97 -11.59 5.44
CA LEU A 119 -1.76 -12.17 4.85
C LEU A 119 -1.92 -13.68 4.75
N LYS A 120 -1.13 -14.32 3.88
CA LYS A 120 -1.02 -15.77 3.88
C LYS A 120 -0.33 -16.24 5.17
N ASP A 121 -0.78 -17.36 5.74
CA ASP A 121 -0.20 -17.89 6.97
C ASP A 121 1.31 -18.18 6.80
N GLY A 122 2.08 -17.86 7.85
CA GLY A 122 3.54 -17.96 7.87
C GLY A 122 4.27 -17.01 6.91
N SER A 123 3.60 -16.06 6.25
CA SER A 123 4.26 -15.22 5.23
C SER A 123 5.24 -14.20 5.82
N ILE A 124 4.97 -13.72 7.03
CA ILE A 124 5.90 -12.88 7.79
C ILE A 124 6.54 -13.77 8.86
N GLY A 125 7.63 -14.44 8.50
CA GLY A 125 8.49 -15.16 9.44
C GLY A 125 9.16 -14.22 10.45
N PRO A 126 10.23 -14.64 11.14
CA PRO A 126 10.93 -13.79 12.13
C PRO A 126 11.57 -12.53 11.55
N ASP A 127 11.60 -12.39 10.22
CA ASP A 127 12.16 -11.28 9.45
C ASP A 127 11.64 -9.89 9.87
N TRP A 128 10.45 -9.80 10.46
CA TRP A 128 9.93 -8.54 11.01
C TRP A 128 10.85 -7.92 12.08
N LYS A 129 11.69 -8.72 12.74
CA LYS A 129 12.69 -8.24 13.71
C LYS A 129 13.90 -7.59 13.05
N ALA A 130 14.15 -7.88 11.77
CA ALA A 130 15.27 -7.33 11.00
C ALA A 130 14.93 -6.02 10.28
N LEU A 131 13.72 -5.49 10.50
CA LEU A 131 13.24 -4.27 9.87
C LEU A 131 14.11 -3.05 10.27
N PRO A 132 14.64 -2.28 9.30
CA PRO A 132 15.48 -1.11 9.59
C PRO A 132 14.73 0.11 10.15
N ALA A 133 13.42 0.02 10.46
CA ALA A 133 12.63 1.18 10.83
C ALA A 133 11.70 0.96 12.04
N ALA A 134 11.77 1.95 12.92
CA ALA A 134 11.03 2.12 14.15
C ALA A 134 9.49 2.10 13.96
N GLU A 135 8.79 1.52 14.94
CA GLU A 135 7.35 1.67 15.14
C GLU A 135 6.45 1.07 14.05
N MET A 136 6.52 -0.25 13.92
CA MET A 136 5.41 -1.02 13.34
C MET A 136 4.21 -0.93 14.30
N LEU A 137 3.17 -0.18 13.96
CA LEU A 137 1.90 -0.20 14.70
C LEU A 137 1.08 -1.41 14.26
N THR A 138 1.51 -2.61 14.62
CA THR A 138 0.70 -3.83 14.52
C THR A 138 -0.32 -3.86 15.64
N ARG A 139 -1.31 -2.95 15.62
CA ARG A 139 -2.53 -3.12 16.44
C ARG A 139 -3.63 -3.92 15.73
N GLY A 140 -3.27 -4.64 14.67
CA GLY A 140 -4.12 -5.64 14.04
C GLY A 140 -3.36 -6.91 13.75
N ILE A 141 -3.53 -7.91 14.61
CA ILE A 141 -3.50 -9.32 14.24
C ILE A 141 -2.14 -9.80 13.68
N PHE A 142 -1.12 -9.84 14.52
CA PHE A 142 -0.41 -11.12 14.69
C PHE A 142 -1.07 -11.82 15.88
N ASN A 143 -2.30 -12.31 15.72
CA ASN A 143 -2.88 -13.21 16.70
C ASN A 143 -2.22 -14.59 16.49
N PHE A 144 -1.10 -14.87 17.16
CA PHE A 144 -0.73 -16.27 17.43
C PHE A 144 -1.81 -16.94 18.29
N PHE A 145 -2.62 -16.17 19.04
CA PHE A 145 -3.51 -16.70 20.07
C PHE A 145 -4.96 -16.99 19.63
N ASP A 146 -5.38 -16.60 18.41
CA ASP A 146 -6.73 -16.88 17.89
C ASP A 146 -6.68 -17.48 16.46
N ASN A 147 -5.54 -18.05 16.04
CA ASN A 147 -5.47 -18.83 14.82
C ASN A 147 -5.75 -20.30 15.19
N PRO A 148 -6.86 -20.93 14.73
CA PRO A 148 -7.18 -22.33 15.04
C PRO A 148 -6.17 -23.36 14.46
N PHE A 149 -5.06 -22.90 13.88
CA PHE A 149 -3.99 -23.73 13.34
C PHE A 149 -2.65 -23.57 14.09
N CYS A 150 -2.63 -22.87 15.23
CA CYS A 150 -1.46 -22.75 16.11
C CYS A 150 -1.62 -23.51 17.45
N GLU A 151 -2.45 -24.55 17.50
CA GLU A 151 -2.27 -25.59 18.52
C GLU A 151 -1.42 -26.72 17.94
N ASN A 152 -0.24 -26.87 18.53
CA ASN A 152 0.53 -28.10 18.80
C ASN A 152 2.02 -27.87 18.54
N ASP A 153 2.70 -27.33 19.56
CA ASP A 153 3.82 -28.01 20.22
C ASP A 153 3.94 -27.52 21.68
#